data_AF-U7QSG7-F1
#
_entry.id   AF-U7QSG7-F1
#
_cell.length_a   1.000
_cell.length_b   1.000
_cell.length_c   1.000
_cell.angle_alpha   90.00
_cell.angle_beta   90.00
_cell.angle_gamma   90.00
#
_symmetry.space_group_name_H-M   'P 1'
#
loop_
_entity.id
_entity.type
_entity.pdbx_description
1 polymer ?
#
loop_
_entity_poly.entity_id
_entity_poly.type
_entity_poly.pdbx_seq_one_letter_code
_entity_poly.pdbx_strand_id
1 'polypeptide(L)'
;MKKQQLRLTVLCLLLAVCSQFPAQAGVIIAINHTKWAINRFSVDDTPGIDIIGPYQGGGGGCCYSVPAKWKPGMTVRVDWETGEASMKGFPGYADYEKYLAWVKKMDAYTRQHSQVVPVPDYTGQRTCGITVHFLPCDQVKVTT
;
A
#
# COMPACT_ATOMS: atom_id res chain seq x y z
N MET A 1 20.47 37.10 -32.57
CA MET A 1 20.96 35.69 -32.60
C MET A 1 21.15 35.09 -31.19
N LYS A 2 21.93 35.70 -30.27
CA LYS A 2 22.17 35.15 -28.92
C LYS A 2 20.92 34.95 -28.03
N LYS A 3 19.94 35.88 -28.07
CA LYS A 3 18.68 35.77 -27.30
C LYS A 3 17.77 34.63 -27.79
N GLN A 4 17.83 34.28 -29.07
CA GLN A 4 17.00 33.24 -29.68
C GLN A 4 17.57 31.84 -29.41
N GLN A 5 18.90 31.74 -29.41
CA GLN A 5 19.66 30.57 -28.94
C GLN A 5 19.36 30.28 -27.47
N LEU A 6 19.44 31.28 -26.57
CA LEU A 6 19.14 31.12 -25.14
C LEU A 6 17.68 30.66 -24.87
N ARG A 7 16.71 31.18 -25.64
CA ARG A 7 15.31 30.76 -25.56
C ARG A 7 15.10 29.31 -26.01
N LEU A 8 15.81 28.88 -27.07
CA LEU A 8 15.77 27.48 -27.53
C LEU A 8 16.39 26.52 -26.49
N THR A 9 17.51 26.90 -25.86
CA THR A 9 18.17 26.05 -24.85
C THR A 9 17.31 25.85 -23.61
N VAL A 10 16.62 26.89 -23.14
CA VAL A 10 15.69 26.80 -22.00
C VAL A 10 14.46 25.94 -22.35
N LEU A 11 13.94 26.05 -23.57
CA LEU A 11 12.81 25.22 -24.03
C LEU A 11 13.19 23.74 -24.14
N CYS A 12 14.39 23.41 -24.62
CA CYS A 12 14.89 22.03 -24.65
C CYS A 12 15.12 21.44 -23.26
N LEU A 13 15.59 22.23 -22.29
CA LEU A 13 15.72 21.80 -20.89
C LEU A 13 14.35 21.53 -20.24
N LEU A 14 13.33 22.34 -20.54
CA LEU A 14 11.96 22.13 -20.05
C LEU A 14 11.28 20.89 -20.69
N LEU A 15 11.56 20.58 -21.96
CA LEU A 15 11.01 19.40 -22.65
C LEU A 15 11.65 18.08 -22.17
N ALA A 16 12.91 18.10 -21.73
CA ALA A 16 13.58 16.94 -21.14
C ALA A 16 13.03 16.56 -19.75
N VAL A 17 12.45 17.52 -19.03
CA VAL A 17 11.83 17.27 -17.71
C VAL A 17 10.48 16.56 -17.83
N CYS A 18 9.77 16.72 -18.96
CA CYS A 18 8.45 16.11 -19.16
C CYS A 18 8.49 14.68 -19.70
N SER A 19 9.67 14.14 -20.04
CA SER A 19 9.81 12.83 -20.70
C SER A 19 10.17 11.68 -19.75
N GLN A 20 10.13 11.91 -18.44
CA GLN A 20 10.52 10.91 -17.42
C GLN A 20 9.34 10.24 -16.69
N PHE A 21 8.14 10.22 -17.26
CA PHE A 21 7.05 9.41 -16.72
C PHE A 21 6.85 8.11 -17.53
N PRO A 22 7.68 7.06 -17.35
CA PRO A 22 7.22 5.72 -17.60
C PRO A 22 6.52 5.27 -16.31
N ALA A 23 5.22 5.51 -16.17
CA ALA A 23 4.47 4.96 -15.06
C ALA A 23 3.18 4.37 -15.62
N GLN A 24 3.28 3.10 -16.04
CA GLN A 24 2.11 2.24 -16.08
C GLN A 24 1.55 2.27 -14.65
N ALA A 25 0.47 3.01 -14.43
CA ALA A 25 -0.14 3.18 -13.11
C ALA A 25 -0.59 1.82 -12.59
N GLY A 26 0.28 1.17 -11.83
CA GLY A 26 0.03 -0.15 -11.29
C GLY A 26 -0.94 -0.10 -10.14
N VAL A 27 -1.41 -1.28 -9.73
CA VAL A 27 -2.34 -1.42 -8.61
C VAL A 27 -1.63 -1.96 -7.38
N ILE A 28 -2.06 -1.49 -6.20
CA ILE A 28 -1.73 -2.10 -4.92
C ILE A 28 -2.77 -3.17 -4.63
N ILE A 29 -2.32 -4.41 -4.53
CA ILE A 29 -3.13 -5.56 -4.13
C ILE A 29 -2.63 -6.02 -2.75
N ALA A 30 -3.50 -6.63 -1.96
CA ALA A 30 -3.10 -7.27 -0.72
C ALA A 30 -3.66 -8.69 -0.60
N ILE A 31 -2.88 -9.55 0.06
CA ILE A 31 -3.30 -10.89 0.49
C ILE A 31 -2.98 -11.02 1.98
N ASN A 32 -4.02 -11.21 2.77
CA ASN A 32 -3.91 -11.35 4.22
C ASN A 32 -3.86 -12.83 4.61
N HIS A 33 -2.73 -13.30 5.12
CA HIS A 33 -2.54 -14.67 5.62
C HIS A 33 -2.73 -14.76 7.13
N THR A 34 -3.33 -13.74 7.74
CA THR A 34 -3.48 -13.62 9.19
C THR A 34 -4.93 -13.77 9.63
N LYS A 35 -5.11 -13.98 10.94
CA LYS A 35 -6.43 -14.02 11.58
C LYS A 35 -7.03 -12.63 11.85
N TRP A 36 -6.25 -11.57 11.71
CA TRP A 36 -6.69 -10.20 11.99
C TRP A 36 -7.18 -9.55 10.70
N ALA A 37 -8.15 -8.63 10.79
CA ALA A 37 -8.45 -7.76 9.66
C ALA A 37 -7.32 -6.75 9.47
N ILE A 38 -7.02 -6.41 8.22
CA ILE A 38 -6.20 -5.27 7.86
C ILE A 38 -7.15 -4.11 7.58
N ASN A 39 -7.34 -3.23 8.57
CA ASN A 39 -8.31 -2.13 8.53
C ASN A 39 -7.89 -1.00 7.58
N ARG A 40 -6.58 -0.86 7.35
CA ARG A 40 -5.99 0.03 6.35
C ARG A 40 -4.53 -0.35 6.14
N PHE A 41 -4.00 -0.02 4.97
CA PHE A 41 -2.58 -0.13 4.71
C PHE A 41 -2.13 0.81 3.59
N SER A 42 -0.82 1.05 3.54
CA SER A 42 -0.15 1.82 2.49
C SER A 42 1.19 1.23 2.12
N VAL A 43 1.65 1.53 0.90
CA VAL A 43 3.01 1.27 0.42
C VAL A 43 3.64 2.61 0.04
N ASP A 44 4.71 3.01 0.71
CA ASP A 44 5.37 4.33 0.55
C ASP A 44 4.34 5.47 0.53
N ASP A 45 3.53 5.55 1.60
CA ASP A 45 2.43 6.51 1.78
C ASP A 45 1.28 6.44 0.75
N THR A 46 1.34 5.51 -0.21
CA THR A 46 0.28 5.28 -1.20
C THR A 46 -0.75 4.30 -0.65
N PRO A 47 -2.03 4.68 -0.51
CA PRO A 47 -3.04 3.85 0.15
C PRO A 47 -3.47 2.66 -0.70
N GLY A 48 -3.68 1.51 -0.05
CA GLY A 48 -4.22 0.30 -0.69
C GLY A 48 -5.75 0.30 -0.93
N ILE A 49 -6.46 1.31 -0.39
CA ILE A 49 -7.90 1.60 -0.50
C ILE A 49 -8.86 0.60 0.17
N ASP A 50 -8.49 -0.68 0.30
CA ASP A 50 -9.41 -1.72 0.78
C ASP A 50 -9.13 -2.21 2.22
N ILE A 51 -10.16 -2.75 2.87
CA ILE A 51 -10.06 -3.48 4.15
C ILE A 51 -9.94 -4.96 3.82
N ILE A 52 -8.87 -5.60 4.29
CA ILE A 52 -8.62 -7.01 3.98
C ILE A 52 -8.99 -7.89 5.17
N GLY A 53 -10.09 -8.63 5.05
CA GLY A 53 -10.51 -9.56 6.09
C GLY A 53 -9.51 -10.70 6.33
N PRO A 54 -9.65 -11.45 7.43
CA PRO A 54 -8.80 -12.59 7.73
C PRO A 54 -8.80 -13.61 6.59
N TYR A 55 -7.61 -14.04 6.16
CA TYR A 55 -7.42 -15.04 5.09
C TYR A 55 -8.04 -14.67 3.73
N GLN A 56 -8.16 -13.36 3.44
CA GLN A 56 -8.72 -12.84 2.20
C GLN A 56 -7.68 -12.10 1.36
N GLY A 57 -8.04 -11.78 0.11
CA GLY A 57 -7.31 -10.85 -0.74
C GLY A 57 -8.22 -9.73 -1.22
N GLY A 58 -7.61 -8.60 -1.57
CA GLY A 58 -8.33 -7.39 -1.98
C GLY A 58 -7.37 -6.29 -2.35
N GLY A 59 -7.80 -5.04 -2.24
CA GLY A 59 -7.04 -3.86 -2.66
C GLY A 59 -7.65 -3.20 -3.88
N GLY A 60 -6.80 -2.66 -4.75
CA GLY A 60 -7.22 -1.83 -5.89
C GLY A 60 -6.82 -0.37 -5.75
N GLY A 61 -6.00 -0.03 -4.76
CA GLY A 61 -5.28 1.24 -4.71
C GLY A 61 -4.57 1.51 -6.03
N CYS A 62 -4.92 2.59 -6.72
CA CYS A 62 -4.34 2.88 -8.02
C CYS A 62 -2.94 3.47 -7.87
N CYS A 63 -2.28 3.57 -9.03
CA CYS A 63 -1.25 4.56 -9.28
C CYS A 63 0.09 4.31 -8.57
N TYR A 64 0.26 3.12 -7.98
CA TYR A 64 1.56 2.67 -7.48
C TYR A 64 2.41 2.13 -8.63
N SER A 65 3.60 2.68 -8.79
CA SER A 65 4.54 2.23 -9.83
C SER A 65 5.91 2.00 -9.22
N VAL A 66 6.43 0.79 -9.38
CA VAL A 66 7.84 0.52 -9.12
C VAL A 66 8.69 1.10 -10.26
N PRO A 67 9.95 1.52 -10.00
CA PRO A 67 10.88 1.92 -11.05
C PRO A 67 10.98 0.91 -12.20
N ALA A 68 11.13 1.39 -13.44
CA ALA A 68 11.19 0.53 -14.62
C ALA A 68 12.34 -0.51 -14.62
N LYS A 69 13.39 -0.26 -13.83
CA LYS A 69 14.52 -1.19 -13.66
C LYS A 69 14.72 -1.44 -12.18
N TRP A 70 14.70 -2.71 -11.79
CA TRP A 70 15.08 -3.11 -10.44
C TRP A 70 16.56 -2.84 -10.19
N LYS A 71 16.91 -2.58 -8.93
CA LYS A 71 18.29 -2.46 -8.46
C LYS A 71 18.43 -3.18 -7.11
N PRO A 72 19.59 -3.82 -6.84
CA PRO A 72 19.89 -4.36 -5.53
C PRO A 72 19.69 -3.33 -4.42
N GLY A 73 19.02 -3.75 -3.34
CA GLY A 73 18.74 -2.89 -2.19
C GLY A 73 17.47 -2.04 -2.29
N MET A 74 16.66 -2.19 -3.33
CA MET A 74 15.34 -1.56 -3.37
C MET A 74 14.44 -2.09 -2.24
N THR A 75 13.77 -1.16 -1.57
CA THR A 75 12.86 -1.43 -0.46
C THR A 75 11.61 -0.57 -0.58
N VAL A 76 10.55 -1.00 0.09
CA VAL A 76 9.34 -0.20 0.30
C VAL A 76 9.00 -0.20 1.78
N ARG A 77 8.38 0.88 2.26
CA ARG A 77 7.74 0.91 3.57
C ARG A 77 6.29 0.46 3.41
N VAL A 78 5.88 -0.48 4.25
CA VAL A 78 4.49 -0.87 4.41
C VAL A 78 4.04 -0.46 5.80
N ASP A 79 2.98 0.33 5.87
CA ASP A 79 2.31 0.70 7.11
C ASP A 79 0.91 0.09 7.09
N TRP A 80 0.46 -0.49 8.20
CA TRP A 80 -0.86 -1.10 8.27
C TRP A 80 -1.45 -1.10 9.69
N GLU A 81 -2.78 -1.16 9.74
CA GLU A 81 -3.52 -1.35 10.98
C GLU A 81 -4.18 -2.73 11.00
N THR A 82 -3.96 -3.49 12.07
CA THR A 82 -4.72 -4.72 12.33
C THR A 82 -5.84 -4.49 13.33
N GLY A 83 -6.98 -5.19 13.18
CA GLY A 83 -8.09 -5.18 14.14
C GLY A 83 -8.80 -6.52 14.26
N GLU A 84 -9.63 -6.66 15.30
CA GLU A 84 -10.51 -7.81 15.47
C GLU A 84 -11.70 -7.72 14.50
N ALA A 85 -11.88 -8.75 13.68
CA ALA A 85 -12.92 -8.81 12.66
C ALA A 85 -14.20 -9.51 13.16
N SER A 86 -14.15 -10.17 14.32
CA SER A 86 -15.24 -10.99 14.83
C SER A 86 -16.42 -10.16 15.36
N MET A 87 -17.64 -10.64 15.11
CA MET A 87 -18.85 -10.13 15.76
C MET A 87 -19.10 -10.75 17.14
N LYS A 88 -18.12 -11.49 17.70
CA LYS A 88 -18.29 -12.19 18.98
C LYS A 88 -18.63 -11.20 20.10
N GLY A 89 -19.75 -11.47 20.77
CA GLY A 89 -20.23 -10.63 21.87
C GLY A 89 -20.89 -9.32 21.43
N PHE A 90 -21.22 -9.16 20.14
CA PHE A 90 -21.98 -8.03 19.65
C PHE A 90 -23.39 -8.01 20.28
N PRO A 91 -23.76 -6.96 21.03
CA PRO A 91 -25.01 -6.94 21.81
C PRO A 91 -26.25 -6.55 20.99
N GLY A 92 -26.11 -6.31 19.68
CA GLY A 92 -27.11 -5.63 18.89
C GLY A 92 -27.12 -4.12 19.14
N TYR A 93 -28.09 -3.43 18.57
CA TYR A 93 -28.19 -1.96 18.62
C TYR A 93 -29.25 -1.43 19.60
N ALA A 94 -30.01 -2.30 20.26
CA ALA A 94 -31.12 -1.91 21.13
C ALA A 94 -30.66 -1.26 22.45
N ASP A 95 -29.49 -1.66 22.95
CA ASP A 95 -28.90 -1.14 24.19
C ASP A 95 -27.61 -0.39 23.83
N TYR A 96 -27.70 0.94 23.83
CA TYR A 96 -26.62 1.80 23.36
C TYR A 96 -25.38 1.74 24.26
N GLU A 97 -25.55 1.62 25.58
CA GLU A 97 -24.43 1.54 26.52
C GLU A 97 -23.64 0.24 26.32
N LYS A 98 -24.33 -0.89 26.15
CA LYS A 98 -23.67 -2.16 25.82
C LYS A 98 -23.00 -2.12 24.46
N TYR A 99 -23.64 -1.51 23.47
CA TYR A 99 -23.05 -1.32 22.15
C TYR A 99 -21.73 -0.54 22.24
N LEU A 100 -21.70 0.59 22.94
CA LEU A 100 -20.48 1.39 23.13
C LEU A 100 -19.38 0.64 23.90
N ALA A 101 -19.76 -0.13 24.93
CA ALA A 101 -18.81 -0.96 25.66
C ALA A 101 -18.19 -2.04 24.74
N TRP A 102 -18.98 -2.63 23.85
CA TRP A 102 -18.49 -3.57 22.84
C TRP A 102 -17.55 -2.87 21.84
N VAL A 103 -17.94 -1.73 21.25
CA VAL A 103 -17.07 -0.96 20.33
C VAL A 103 -15.72 -0.64 20.97
N LYS A 104 -15.72 -0.10 22.20
CA LYS A 104 -14.49 0.22 22.94
C LYS A 104 -13.60 -1.02 23.15
N LYS A 105 -14.20 -2.19 23.39
CA LYS A 105 -13.48 -3.46 23.49
C LYS A 105 -12.88 -3.87 22.14
N MET A 106 -13.61 -3.71 21.05
CA MET A 106 -13.11 -4.02 19.70
C MET A 106 -11.94 -3.13 19.31
N ASP A 107 -12.06 -1.82 19.56
CA ASP A 107 -11.00 -0.84 19.30
C ASP A 107 -9.72 -1.12 20.10
N ALA A 108 -9.84 -1.74 21.28
CA ALA A 108 -8.69 -2.10 22.10
C ALA A 108 -7.81 -3.22 21.48
N TYR A 109 -8.29 -3.94 20.46
CA TYR A 109 -7.49 -4.90 19.69
C TYR A 109 -6.71 -4.24 18.55
N THR A 110 -6.99 -2.98 18.22
CA THR A 110 -6.37 -2.28 17.11
C THR A 110 -4.88 -2.04 17.33
N ARG A 111 -4.05 -2.34 16.34
CA ARG A 111 -2.58 -2.13 16.40
C ARG A 111 -2.09 -1.50 15.11
N GLN A 112 -1.19 -0.52 15.25
CA GLN A 112 -0.44 0.06 14.13
C GLN A 112 0.87 -0.71 13.95
N HIS A 113 1.25 -0.90 12.70
CA HIS A 113 2.48 -1.59 12.32
C HIS A 113 3.18 -0.82 11.20
N SER A 114 4.50 -0.98 11.13
CA SER A 114 5.32 -0.43 10.06
C SER A 114 6.51 -1.35 9.82
N GLN A 115 6.79 -1.67 8.55
CA GLN A 115 7.96 -2.46 8.18
C GLN A 115 8.53 -1.97 6.86
N VAL A 116 9.86 -1.86 6.80
CA VAL A 116 10.59 -1.69 5.54
C VAL A 116 11.00 -3.07 5.04
N VAL A 117 10.61 -3.41 3.82
CA VAL A 117 10.85 -4.73 3.23
C VAL A 117 11.52 -4.63 1.87
N PRO A 118 12.37 -5.60 1.52
CA PRO A 118 12.99 -5.63 0.20
C PRO A 118 11.95 -5.89 -0.88
N VAL A 119 12.11 -5.22 -2.02
CA VAL A 119 11.38 -5.54 -3.26
C VAL A 119 12.15 -6.65 -3.98
N PRO A 120 11.55 -7.83 -4.23
CA PRO A 120 12.19 -8.90 -4.98
C PRO A 120 12.63 -8.44 -6.38
N ASP A 121 13.67 -9.08 -6.92
CA ASP A 121 14.14 -8.78 -8.27
C ASP A 121 13.08 -9.15 -9.32
N TYR A 122 12.66 -8.14 -10.09
CA TYR A 122 11.71 -8.25 -11.20
C TYR A 122 12.37 -8.02 -12.56
N THR A 123 13.70 -8.11 -12.65
CA THR A 123 14.45 -8.05 -13.90
C THR A 123 13.91 -9.09 -14.90
N GLY A 124 13.56 -8.62 -16.10
CA GLY A 124 13.00 -9.47 -17.15
C GLY A 124 11.51 -9.81 -16.96
N GLN A 125 10.85 -9.28 -15.93
CA GLN A 125 9.42 -9.47 -15.67
C GLN A 125 8.64 -8.19 -16.00
N ARG A 126 7.35 -8.35 -16.34
CA ARG A 126 6.44 -7.21 -16.49
C ARG A 126 5.91 -6.85 -15.11
N THR A 127 6.04 -5.59 -14.71
CA THR A 127 5.47 -5.09 -13.47
C THR A 127 4.16 -4.36 -13.76
N CYS A 128 3.12 -4.70 -13.01
CA CYS A 128 1.79 -4.09 -13.14
C CYS A 128 1.28 -3.50 -11.82
N GLY A 129 2.15 -3.43 -10.80
CA GLY A 129 1.79 -2.96 -9.47
C GLY A 129 2.67 -3.57 -8.39
N ILE A 130 2.12 -3.67 -7.19
CA ILE A 130 2.73 -4.34 -6.05
C ILE A 130 1.65 -5.12 -5.29
N THR A 131 1.99 -6.31 -4.83
CA THR A 131 1.13 -7.09 -3.92
C THR A 131 1.79 -7.16 -2.55
N VAL A 132 1.05 -6.76 -1.51
CA VAL A 132 1.45 -6.87 -0.11
C VAL A 132 0.88 -8.17 0.47
N HIS A 133 1.76 -9.02 0.98
CA HIS A 133 1.39 -10.22 1.72
C HIS A 133 1.54 -9.94 3.21
N PHE A 134 0.43 -9.89 3.95
CA PHE A 134 0.45 -9.82 5.42
C PHE A 134 0.57 -11.22 5.98
N LEU A 135 1.59 -11.48 6.78
CA LEU A 135 1.94 -12.79 7.30
C LEU A 135 1.75 -12.85 8.83
N PRO A 136 1.60 -14.05 9.40
CA PRO A 136 1.62 -14.21 10.85
C PRO A 136 2.87 -13.58 11.50
N CYS A 137 2.75 -13.26 12.79
CA CYS A 137 3.82 -12.62 13.58
C CYS A 137 4.20 -11.20 13.10
N ASP A 138 3.21 -10.45 12.60
CA ASP A 138 3.36 -9.05 12.18
C ASP A 138 4.45 -8.84 11.12
N GLN A 139 4.58 -9.81 10.21
CA GLN A 139 5.53 -9.76 9.10
C GLN A 139 4.81 -9.41 7.80
N VAL A 140 5.52 -8.71 6.91
CA VAL A 140 5.05 -8.48 5.54
C VAL A 140 6.09 -8.92 4.50
N LYS A 141 5.60 -9.27 3.31
CA LYS A 141 6.40 -9.50 2.11
C LYS A 141 5.73 -8.79 0.94
N VAL A 142 6.51 -8.32 -0.02
CA VAL A 142 5.97 -7.74 -1.27
C VAL A 142 6.38 -8.55 -2.49
N THR A 143 5.57 -8.47 -3.54
CA THR A 143 5.81 -9.00 -4.90
C THR A 143 5.31 -7.99 -5.94
N THR A 144 5.72 -8.11 -7.20
CA THR A 144 5.44 -7.15 -8.30
C THR A 144 5.02 -7.83 -9.59
#